data_AF-A0A520CM75-F1
#
_entry.id   AF-A0A520CM75-F1
#
_cell.length_a   1.000
_cell.length_b   1.000
_cell.length_c   1.000
_cell.angle_alpha   90.00
_cell.angle_beta   90.00
_cell.angle_gamma   90.00
#
_symmetry.space_group_name_H-M   'P 1'
#
loop_
_entity.id
_entity.type
_entity.pdbx_description
1 polymer ?
#
loop_
_entity_poly.entity_id
_entity_poly.type
_entity_poly.pdbx_seq_one_letter_code
_entity_poly.pdbx_strand_id
1 'polypeptide(L)'
;MKKLFLTASVAGILLFNSCSTVPLTGRSRLSLVDDSSLQQQAAIGYQQLLSDPQTKVVASNNSNAAMVKRVGQKIAAAVTQYMNQNGFGEQIKNYKWEYNLIDSKEINA
;
A
#
# COMPACT_ATOMS: atom_id res chain seq x y z
N MET A 1 -13.76 -40.13 -8.19
CA MET A 1 -12.29 -40.08 -8.24
C MET A 1 -11.75 -39.11 -9.29
N LYS A 2 -12.02 -39.27 -10.60
CA LYS A 2 -11.52 -38.34 -11.65
C LYS A 2 -11.81 -36.86 -11.41
N LYS A 3 -13.02 -36.52 -10.93
CA LYS A 3 -13.39 -35.13 -10.57
C LYS A 3 -12.59 -34.60 -9.37
N LEU A 4 -12.28 -35.45 -8.38
CA LEU A 4 -11.49 -35.08 -7.19
C LEU A 4 -10.02 -34.83 -7.55
N PHE A 5 -9.46 -35.65 -8.45
CA PHE A 5 -8.12 -35.41 -9.02
C PHE A 5 -8.08 -34.11 -9.83
N LEU A 6 -9.12 -33.80 -10.61
CA LEU A 6 -9.17 -32.55 -11.38
C LEU A 6 -9.23 -31.32 -10.47
N THR A 7 -10.05 -31.35 -9.42
CA THR A 7 -10.13 -30.25 -8.43
C THR A 7 -8.82 -30.08 -7.66
N ALA A 8 -8.17 -31.18 -7.26
CA ALA A 8 -6.87 -31.14 -6.59
C ALA A 8 -5.76 -30.58 -7.48
N SER A 9 -5.75 -30.93 -8.78
CA SER A 9 -4.79 -30.37 -9.74
C SER A 9 -4.99 -28.88 -9.96
N VAL A 10 -6.23 -28.40 -10.08
CA VAL A 10 -6.53 -26.96 -10.22
C VAL A 10 -6.12 -26.19 -8.97
N ALA A 11 -6.43 -26.72 -7.77
CA ALA A 11 -5.99 -26.12 -6.51
C ALA A 11 -4.46 -26.09 -6.39
N GLY A 12 -3.77 -27.16 -6.81
CA GLY A 12 -2.30 -27.21 -6.84
C GLY A 12 -1.70 -26.13 -7.74
N ILE A 13 -2.21 -25.97 -8.97
CA ILE A 13 -1.72 -24.95 -9.92
C ILE A 13 -1.90 -23.53 -9.35
N LEU A 14 -3.03 -23.24 -8.72
CA LEU A 14 -3.29 -21.93 -8.11
C LEU A 14 -2.30 -21.62 -6.96
N LEU A 15 -1.97 -22.63 -6.14
CA LEU A 15 -1.02 -22.47 -5.03
C LEU A 15 0.42 -22.24 -5.53
N PHE A 16 0.86 -22.90 -6.61
CA PHE A 16 2.22 -22.68 -7.14
C PHE A 16 2.43 -21.28 -7.76
N ASN A 17 1.39 -20.66 -8.30
CA ASN A 17 1.48 -19.33 -8.91
C ASN A 17 1.45 -18.17 -7.89
N SER A 18 1.23 -18.46 -6.61
CA SER A 18 1.09 -17.44 -5.57
C SER A 18 2.42 -17.01 -4.94
N CYS A 19 3.53 -17.71 -5.18
CA CYS A 19 4.85 -17.26 -4.72
C CYS A 19 5.45 -16.23 -5.70
N SER A 20 5.85 -15.06 -5.19
CA SER A 20 6.52 -14.01 -5.96
C SER A 20 7.75 -13.47 -5.22
N THR A 21 8.62 -12.73 -5.90
CA THR A 21 9.82 -12.13 -5.31
C THR A 21 9.68 -10.62 -5.26
N VAL A 22 10.00 -10.01 -4.11
CA VAL A 22 9.99 -8.54 -3.95
C VAL A 22 11.14 -7.94 -4.77
N PRO A 23 10.88 -7.11 -5.79
CA PRO A 23 11.91 -6.65 -6.72
C PRO A 23 13.02 -5.80 -6.09
N LEU A 24 12.72 -5.08 -4.99
CA LEU A 24 13.71 -4.26 -4.28
C LEU A 24 14.59 -5.06 -3.31
N THR A 25 14.06 -6.11 -2.67
CA THR A 25 14.75 -6.79 -1.57
C THR A 25 15.17 -8.23 -1.89
N GLY A 26 14.65 -8.81 -2.98
CA GLY A 26 14.88 -10.21 -3.34
C GLY A 26 14.18 -11.22 -2.44
N ARG A 27 13.38 -10.76 -1.47
CA ARG A 27 12.66 -11.65 -0.54
C ARG A 27 11.51 -12.36 -1.25
N SER A 28 11.40 -13.67 -1.04
CA SER A 28 10.23 -14.45 -1.43
C SER A 28 9.01 -14.04 -0.60
N ARG A 29 7.87 -13.85 -1.26
CA ARG A 29 6.58 -13.53 -0.65
C ARG A 29 5.46 -14.39 -1.22
N LEU A 30 4.46 -14.67 -0.41
CA LEU A 30 3.19 -15.22 -0.86
C LEU A 30 2.25 -14.06 -1.25
N SER A 31 1.83 -14.03 -2.49
CA SER A 31 0.92 -13.04 -3.09
C SER A 31 -0.46 -13.66 -3.28
N LEU A 32 -1.34 -13.45 -2.30
CA LEU A 32 -2.71 -13.99 -2.31
C LEU A 32 -3.73 -13.04 -2.96
N VAL A 33 -3.38 -11.77 -3.09
CA VAL A 33 -4.23 -10.72 -3.63
C VAL A 33 -3.47 -9.90 -4.68
N ASP A 34 -4.21 -9.32 -5.61
CA ASP A 34 -3.68 -8.40 -6.61
C ASP A 34 -3.34 -7.04 -5.97
N ASP A 35 -2.19 -6.46 -6.35
CA ASP A 35 -1.67 -5.22 -5.78
C ASP A 35 -2.61 -4.01 -6.02
N SER A 36 -3.37 -3.98 -7.13
CA SER A 36 -4.33 -2.91 -7.43
C SER A 36 -5.59 -3.01 -6.56
N SER A 37 -6.09 -4.22 -6.33
CA SER A 37 -7.19 -4.45 -5.40
C SER A 37 -6.79 -4.08 -3.97
N LEU A 38 -5.56 -4.42 -3.58
CA LEU A 38 -5.01 -4.06 -2.27
C LEU A 38 -4.92 -2.54 -2.11
N GLN A 39 -4.42 -1.81 -3.11
CA GLN A 39 -4.37 -0.35 -3.09
C GLN A 39 -5.76 0.29 -2.99
N GLN A 40 -6.74 -0.23 -3.71
CA GLN A 40 -8.12 0.26 -3.64
C GLN A 40 -8.70 0.07 -2.23
N GLN A 41 -8.53 -1.11 -1.64
CA GLN A 41 -8.98 -1.40 -0.28
C GLN A 41 -8.27 -0.53 0.76
N ALA A 42 -6.96 -0.30 0.59
CA ALA A 42 -6.20 0.61 1.44
C ALA A 42 -6.73 2.05 1.36
N ALA A 43 -7.06 2.56 0.16
CA ALA A 43 -7.64 3.88 -0.02
C ALA A 43 -9.03 4.00 0.64
N ILE A 44 -9.87 2.97 0.52
CA ILE A 44 -11.17 2.92 1.20
C ILE A 44 -10.99 2.93 2.72
N GLY A 45 -10.12 2.08 3.25
CA GLY A 45 -9.85 2.01 4.69
C GLY A 45 -9.29 3.32 5.25
N TYR A 46 -8.41 3.98 4.50
CA TYR A 46 -7.87 5.28 4.89
C TYR A 46 -8.95 6.37 4.90
N GLN A 47 -9.78 6.42 3.85
CA GLN A 47 -10.90 7.36 3.81
C GLN A 47 -11.89 7.12 4.96
N GLN A 48 -12.13 5.85 5.32
CA GLN A 48 -12.97 5.50 6.46
C GLN A 48 -12.36 5.99 7.78
N LEU A 49 -11.05 5.82 7.98
CA LEU A 49 -10.35 6.37 9.14
C LEU A 49 -10.53 7.89 9.24
N LEU A 50 -10.29 8.62 8.14
CA LEU A 50 -10.39 10.09 8.12
C LEU A 50 -11.81 10.60 8.33
N SER A 51 -12.82 9.84 7.90
CA SER A 51 -14.23 10.17 8.06
C SER A 51 -14.80 9.75 9.43
N ASP A 52 -14.07 8.98 10.22
CA ASP A 52 -14.52 8.57 11.56
C ASP A 52 -14.66 9.82 12.46
N PRO A 53 -15.80 10.03 13.13
CA PRO A 53 -15.99 11.17 14.03
C PRO A 53 -14.98 11.27 15.19
N GLN A 54 -14.32 10.18 15.54
CA GLN A 54 -13.25 10.16 16.56
C GLN A 54 -11.90 10.59 16.00
N THR A 55 -11.71 10.54 14.68
CA THR A 55 -10.45 10.95 14.04
C THR A 55 -10.41 12.47 13.91
N LYS A 56 -9.51 13.09 14.68
CA LYS A 56 -9.29 14.54 14.64
C LYS A 56 -8.16 14.87 13.69
N VAL A 57 -8.50 15.12 12.42
CA VAL A 57 -7.52 15.60 11.45
C VAL A 57 -7.16 17.05 11.76
N VAL A 58 -5.88 17.32 11.98
CA VAL A 58 -5.35 18.67 12.19
C VAL A 58 -5.45 19.47 10.89
N ALA A 59 -6.04 20.67 10.99
CA ALA A 59 -6.28 21.53 9.85
C ALA A 59 -5.01 21.85 9.05
N SER A 60 -5.12 21.90 7.72
CA SER A 60 -3.96 22.05 6.82
C SER A 60 -3.23 23.40 6.95
N ASN A 61 -3.85 24.43 7.54
CA ASN A 61 -3.22 25.70 7.84
C ASN A 61 -2.37 25.67 9.14
N ASN A 62 -2.44 24.59 9.92
CA ASN A 62 -1.56 24.37 11.05
C ASN A 62 -0.12 24.11 10.57
N SER A 63 0.85 24.76 11.20
CA SER A 63 2.27 24.65 10.82
C SER A 63 2.81 23.21 10.90
N ASN A 64 2.36 22.40 11.87
CA ASN A 64 2.79 21.02 12.03
C ASN A 64 2.18 20.12 10.94
N ALA A 65 0.90 20.30 10.62
CA ALA A 65 0.26 19.58 9.51
C ALA A 65 0.94 19.92 8.17
N ALA A 66 1.24 21.20 7.95
CA ALA A 66 1.98 21.65 6.77
C ALA A 66 3.41 21.08 6.72
N MET A 67 4.10 20.98 7.86
CA MET A 67 5.41 20.35 7.97
C MET A 67 5.34 18.86 7.62
N VAL A 68 4.41 18.10 8.19
CA VAL A 68 4.21 16.67 7.90
C VAL A 68 3.98 16.47 6.41
N LYS A 69 3.06 17.23 5.81
CA LYS A 69 2.78 17.15 4.38
C LYS A 69 4.02 17.44 3.52
N ARG A 70 4.79 18.47 3.87
CA ARG A 70 6.02 18.84 3.15
C ARG A 70 7.10 17.75 3.24
N VAL A 71 7.33 17.18 4.41
CA VAL A 71 8.31 16.10 4.59
C VAL A 71 7.85 14.84 3.86
N GLY A 72 6.59 14.46 4.01
CA GLY A 72 5.99 13.32 3.29
C GLY A 72 6.15 13.46 1.78
N GLN A 73 5.82 14.63 1.21
CA GLN A 73 6.00 14.91 -0.22
C GLN A 73 7.46 14.79 -0.69
N LYS A 74 8.43 15.23 0.12
CA LYS A 74 9.86 15.05 -0.20
C LYS A 74 10.24 13.57 -0.22
N ILE A 75 9.73 12.78 0.71
CA ILE A 75 9.96 11.32 0.77
C ILE A 75 9.32 10.64 -0.44
N ALA A 76 8.06 10.93 -0.73
CA ALA A 76 7.35 10.41 -1.90
C ALA A 76 8.12 10.70 -3.20
N ALA A 77 8.58 11.94 -3.37
CA ALA A 77 9.35 12.33 -4.55
C ALA A 77 10.67 11.55 -4.66
N ALA A 78 11.41 11.39 -3.56
CA ALA A 78 12.66 10.62 -3.53
C ALA A 78 12.43 9.13 -3.86
N VAL A 79 11.38 8.52 -3.29
CA VAL A 79 11.00 7.14 -3.58
C VAL A 79 10.59 6.99 -5.04
N THR A 80 9.73 7.88 -5.55
CA THR A 80 9.28 7.85 -6.96
C THR A 80 10.47 7.98 -7.92
N GLN A 81 11.38 8.90 -7.63
CA GLN A 81 12.60 9.06 -8.42
C GLN A 81 13.43 7.77 -8.42
N TYR A 82 13.70 7.20 -7.25
CA TYR A 82 14.47 5.96 -7.12
C TYR A 82 13.82 4.81 -7.89
N MET A 83 12.51 4.60 -7.70
CA MET A 83 11.77 3.51 -8.36
C MET A 83 11.82 3.65 -9.88
N ASN A 84 11.62 4.87 -10.41
CA ASN A 84 11.70 5.13 -11.85
C ASN A 84 13.11 4.88 -12.41
N GLN A 85 14.14 5.35 -11.71
CA GLN A 85 15.54 5.16 -12.12
C GLN A 85 15.98 3.69 -12.13
N ASN A 86 15.34 2.84 -11.32
CA ASN A 86 15.66 1.42 -11.19
C ASN A 86 14.67 0.51 -11.93
N GLY A 87 13.85 1.04 -12.84
CA GLY A 87 12.94 0.23 -13.68
C GLY A 87 11.68 -0.27 -12.98
N PHE A 88 11.36 0.25 -11.79
CA PHE A 88 10.19 -0.14 -10.99
C PHE A 88 9.03 0.87 -11.05
N GLY A 89 9.05 1.83 -11.98
CA GLY A 89 8.02 2.86 -12.11
C GLY A 89 6.60 2.29 -12.24
N GLU A 90 6.44 1.18 -12.96
CA GLU A 90 5.14 0.51 -13.13
C GLU A 90 4.53 0.02 -11.81
N GLN A 91 5.34 -0.31 -10.80
CA GLN A 91 4.86 -0.78 -9.50
C GLN A 91 4.24 0.35 -8.67
N ILE A 92 4.66 1.59 -8.91
CA ILE A 92 4.22 2.77 -8.16
C ILE A 92 3.31 3.70 -8.96
N LYS A 93 3.02 3.39 -10.23
CA LYS A 93 2.29 4.28 -11.15
C LYS A 93 0.92 4.74 -10.63
N ASN A 94 0.28 3.90 -9.82
CA ASN A 94 -1.06 4.15 -9.28
C ASN A 94 -1.05 4.67 -7.83
N TYR A 95 0.13 4.90 -7.24
CA TYR A 95 0.23 5.36 -5.85
C TYR A 95 -0.24 6.81 -5.76
N LYS A 96 -1.19 7.05 -4.85
CA LYS A 96 -1.68 8.39 -4.51
C LYS A 96 -1.23 8.71 -3.09
N TRP A 97 -0.08 9.38 -2.97
CA TRP A 97 0.47 9.75 -1.67
C TRP A 97 -0.40 10.80 -0.98
N GLU A 98 -0.86 10.48 0.21
CA GLU A 98 -1.65 11.38 1.05
C GLU A 98 -1.03 11.42 2.46
N TYR A 99 -0.97 12.61 3.04
CA TYR A 99 -0.38 12.85 4.35
C TYR A 99 -1.29 13.77 5.16
N ASN A 100 -1.79 13.25 6.28
CA ASN A 100 -2.62 13.98 7.23
C ASN A 100 -2.01 13.84 8.62
N LEU A 101 -2.11 14.90 9.42
CA LEU A 101 -1.72 14.86 10.83
C LEU A 101 -2.99 14.60 11.66
N ILE A 102 -2.99 13.53 12.45
CA ILE A 102 -4.09 13.19 13.36
C ILE A 102 -3.69 13.62 14.78
N ASP A 103 -4.59 14.33 15.46
CA ASP A 103 -4.45 14.70 16.86
C ASP A 103 -4.84 13.52 17.76
N SER A 104 -3.84 12.79 18.23
CA SER A 104 -3.98 11.67 19.16
C SER A 104 -2.92 11.74 20.26
N LYS A 105 -3.27 11.25 21.45
CA LYS A 105 -2.32 11.07 22.56
C LYS A 105 -1.44 9.83 22.37
N GLU A 106 -1.83 8.92 21.48
CA GLU A 106 -1.08 7.72 21.17
C GLU A 106 0.10 8.05 20.25
N ILE A 107 1.27 7.52 20.58
CA ILE A 107 2.45 7.65 19.72
C ILE A 107 2.32 6.62 18.60
N ASN A 108 1.95 7.08 17.40
CA ASN A 108 1.80 6.25 16.21
C ASN A 108 2.05 7.07 14.92
N ALA A 109 2.15 6.41 13.77
CA ALA A 109 2.29 7.02 12.45
C ALA A 109 1.51 6.26 11.38
#